data_AF-A0A2Z4YQU4-F1
#
_entry.id   AF-A0A2Z4YQU4-F1
#
_cell.length_a   1.000
_cell.length_b   1.000
_cell.length_c   1.000
_cell.angle_alpha   90.00
_cell.angle_beta   90.00
_cell.angle_gamma   90.00
#
_symmetry.space_group_name_H-M   'P 1'
#
loop_
_entity.id
_entity.type
_entity.pdbx_description
1 polymer ?
#
loop_
_entity_poly.entity_id
_entity_poly.type
_entity_poly.pdbx_seq_one_letter_code
_entity_poly.pdbx_strand_id
1 'polypeptide(L)'
;MAGLLRKLLPKRFRKDGITIPVARLQGAIISGGGQFRPTLNLANVSPVLEKAFAMKDAPAVAISINSPGGSPVQSRLIFTRIRELTREKQKKVLVFVEDVAASGGYMIALAGDEIIADATSIVGDPRSFPAGKGKGYRVPEEPAARNPPGLHLHGARASRR
;
A
#
# COMPACT_ATOMS: atom_id res chain seq x y z
N MET A 1 -17.64 -19.48 10.35
CA MET A 1 -19.11 -19.29 10.44
C MET A 1 -19.64 -17.92 10.00
N ALA A 2 -18.82 -16.97 9.51
CA ALA A 2 -19.32 -15.64 9.13
C ALA A 2 -20.09 -15.58 7.79
N GLY A 3 -19.81 -16.50 6.86
CA GLY A 3 -20.46 -16.51 5.53
C GLY A 3 -21.94 -16.92 5.55
N LEU A 4 -22.36 -17.77 6.50
CA LEU A 4 -23.73 -18.27 6.58
C LEU A 4 -24.70 -17.19 7.11
N LEU A 5 -24.29 -16.45 8.14
CA LEU A 5 -25.05 -15.34 8.71
C LEU A 5 -25.22 -14.16 7.74
N ARG A 6 -24.24 -13.93 6.86
CA ARG A 6 -24.31 -12.92 5.78
C ARG A 6 -25.39 -13.26 4.75
N LYS A 7 -25.71 -14.54 4.54
CA LYS A 7 -26.73 -15.01 3.60
C LYS A 7 -28.17 -14.78 4.12
N LEU A 8 -28.34 -14.74 5.45
CA LEU A 8 -29.61 -14.50 6.14
C LEU A 8 -29.93 -13.02 6.37
N LEU A 9 -28.95 -12.12 6.24
CA LEU A 9 -29.17 -10.68 6.40
C LEU A 9 -29.88 -10.07 5.16
N PRO A 10 -30.91 -9.23 5.37
CA PRO A 10 -31.62 -8.54 4.29
C PRO A 10 -30.67 -7.63 3.50
N LYS A 11 -30.85 -7.56 2.17
CA LYS A 11 -29.95 -6.84 1.24
C LYS A 11 -29.66 -5.39 1.66
N ARG A 12 -30.62 -4.70 2.31
CA ARG A 12 -30.44 -3.34 2.85
C ARG A 12 -29.32 -3.18 3.90
N PHE A 13 -28.95 -4.26 4.59
CA PHE A 13 -27.90 -4.27 5.62
C PHE A 13 -26.64 -5.02 5.20
N ARG A 14 -26.58 -5.58 3.98
CA ARG A 14 -25.31 -6.07 3.44
C ARG A 14 -24.47 -4.87 3.05
N LYS A 15 -23.26 -4.78 3.61
CA LYS A 15 -22.19 -4.01 2.98
C LYS A 15 -21.83 -4.75 1.69
N ASP A 16 -22.49 -4.41 0.60
CA ASP A 16 -22.27 -4.95 -0.76
C ASP A 16 -20.98 -4.38 -1.38
N GLY A 17 -19.91 -4.28 -0.59
CA GLY A 17 -18.60 -3.80 -1.00
C GLY A 17 -17.58 -4.95 -0.97
N ILE A 18 -16.68 -4.95 -1.95
CA ILE A 18 -15.49 -5.80 -1.92
C ILE A 18 -14.53 -5.20 -0.88
N THR A 19 -14.20 -5.99 0.14
CA THR A 19 -13.23 -5.57 1.17
C THR A 19 -11.85 -6.06 0.77
N ILE A 20 -10.88 -5.15 0.67
CA ILE A 20 -9.48 -5.46 0.44
C ILE A 20 -8.69 -5.26 1.74
N PRO A 21 -8.00 -6.28 2.26
CA PRO A 21 -7.15 -6.13 3.45
C PRO A 21 -5.90 -5.33 3.10
N VAL A 22 -5.51 -4.43 4.02
CA VAL A 22 -4.30 -3.61 3.89
C VAL A 22 -3.29 -4.03 4.96
N ALA A 23 -2.10 -4.47 4.54
CA ALA A 23 -0.95 -4.71 5.41
C ALA A 23 -0.02 -3.49 5.38
N ARG A 24 0.22 -2.86 6.53
CA ARG A 24 1.10 -1.69 6.62
C ARG A 24 2.51 -2.11 7.05
N LEU A 25 3.50 -1.76 6.25
CA LEU A 25 4.92 -2.00 6.49
C LEU A 25 5.61 -0.65 6.72
N GLN A 26 5.79 -0.28 7.99
CA GLN A 26 6.33 1.03 8.35
C GLN A 26 7.62 0.92 9.19
N GLY A 27 8.59 1.78 8.90
CA GLY A 27 9.83 1.92 9.65
C GLY A 27 11.06 1.28 9.00
N ALA A 28 12.17 1.27 9.74
CA ALA A 28 13.43 0.69 9.26
C ALA A 28 13.40 -0.84 9.28
N ILE A 29 14.03 -1.46 8.28
CA ILE A 29 14.12 -2.92 8.16
C ILE A 29 15.37 -3.39 8.91
N ILE A 30 15.22 -4.14 10.00
CA ILE A 30 16.37 -4.57 10.82
C ILE A 30 16.21 -5.99 11.33
N SER A 31 17.31 -6.75 11.38
CA SER A 31 17.30 -8.17 11.79
C SER A 31 17.11 -8.38 13.31
N GLY A 32 17.16 -7.31 14.10
CA GLY A 32 16.95 -7.34 15.56
C GLY A 32 16.00 -6.24 15.99
N GLY A 33 15.24 -6.47 17.06
CA GLY A 33 14.31 -5.49 17.62
C GLY A 33 13.84 -5.94 18.98
N GLY A 34 13.86 -5.04 19.96
CA GLY A 34 13.18 -5.25 21.23
C GLY A 34 11.68 -4.99 21.08
N GLN A 35 10.89 -5.55 21.98
CA GLN A 35 9.42 -5.45 22.00
C GLN A 35 8.88 -3.99 21.99
N PHE A 36 9.76 -3.02 22.30
CA PHE A 36 9.45 -1.60 22.43
C PHE A 36 9.87 -0.74 21.23
N ARG A 37 10.49 -1.31 20.19
CA ARG A 37 10.83 -0.56 18.96
C ARG A 37 10.09 -1.17 17.76
N PRO A 38 9.14 -0.46 17.14
CA PRO A 38 8.47 -0.95 15.95
C PRO A 38 9.48 -1.03 14.80
N THR A 39 9.85 -2.25 14.43
CA THR A 39 10.86 -2.52 13.41
C THR A 39 10.32 -3.50 12.38
N LEU A 40 10.68 -3.29 11.12
CA LEU A 40 10.32 -4.20 10.05
C LEU A 40 11.30 -5.38 10.02
N ASN A 41 10.77 -6.56 10.28
CA ASN A 41 11.45 -7.83 10.11
C ASN A 41 10.41 -8.90 9.77
N LEU A 42 10.88 -10.07 9.30
CA LEU A 42 9.98 -11.14 8.89
C LEU A 42 9.06 -11.60 10.04
N ALA A 43 9.56 -11.70 11.26
CA ALA A 43 8.79 -12.21 12.40
C ALA A 43 7.57 -11.33 12.73
N ASN A 44 7.73 -10.01 12.64
CA ASN A 44 6.65 -9.05 12.86
C ASN A 44 5.69 -8.98 11.66
N VAL A 45 6.23 -9.12 10.44
CA VAL A 45 5.47 -8.92 9.21
C VAL A 45 4.69 -10.17 8.78
N SER A 46 5.22 -11.38 9.00
CA SER A 46 4.58 -12.63 8.55
C SER A 46 3.16 -12.80 9.08
N PRO A 47 2.87 -12.60 10.39
CA PRO A 47 1.51 -12.74 10.92
C PRO A 47 0.53 -11.73 10.31
N VAL A 48 0.99 -10.51 10.02
CA VAL A 48 0.18 -9.45 9.39
C VAL A 48 -0.16 -9.83 7.95
N LEU A 49 0.83 -10.30 7.19
CA LEU A 49 0.64 -10.78 5.83
C LEU A 49 -0.29 -11.99 5.81
N GLU A 50 -0.04 -12.99 6.65
CA GLU A 50 -0.89 -14.19 6.73
C GLU A 50 -2.35 -13.85 7.01
N LYS A 51 -2.60 -12.93 7.95
CA LYS A 51 -3.95 -12.44 8.23
C LYS A 51 -4.58 -11.75 7.03
N ALA A 52 -3.83 -10.93 6.31
CA ALA A 52 -4.33 -10.26 5.10
C ALA A 52 -4.64 -11.28 3.99
N PHE A 53 -3.75 -12.23 3.74
CA PHE A 53 -3.92 -13.27 2.73
C PHE A 53 -4.99 -14.30 3.09
N ALA A 54 -5.33 -14.48 4.37
CA ALA A 54 -6.38 -15.41 4.83
C ALA A 54 -7.82 -14.97 4.50
N MET A 55 -8.06 -13.70 4.13
CA MET A 55 -9.40 -13.18 3.86
C MET A 55 -10.00 -13.73 2.56
N LYS A 56 -10.81 -14.79 2.63
CA LYS A 56 -11.32 -15.52 1.43
C LYS A 56 -12.09 -14.64 0.43
N ASP A 57 -12.84 -13.66 0.92
CA ASP A 57 -13.69 -12.81 0.09
C ASP A 57 -12.91 -11.69 -0.63
N ALA A 58 -11.60 -11.56 -0.40
CA ALA A 58 -10.75 -10.52 -0.96
C ALA A 58 -10.00 -11.04 -2.20
N PRO A 59 -10.24 -10.49 -3.41
CA PRO A 59 -9.53 -10.90 -4.64
C PRO A 59 -8.08 -10.40 -4.70
N ALA A 60 -7.74 -9.41 -3.87
CA ALA A 60 -6.41 -8.82 -3.79
C ALA A 60 -6.03 -8.53 -2.33
N VAL A 61 -4.74 -8.29 -2.11
CA VAL A 61 -4.17 -7.77 -0.86
C VAL A 61 -3.45 -6.47 -1.19
N ALA A 62 -3.71 -5.43 -0.40
CA ALA A 62 -2.96 -4.18 -0.47
C ALA A 62 -1.83 -4.19 0.55
N ILE A 63 -0.65 -3.75 0.15
CA ILE A 63 0.52 -3.59 1.03
C ILE A 63 0.92 -2.12 0.97
N SER A 64 0.85 -1.42 2.09
CA SER A 64 1.38 -0.05 2.22
C SER A 64 2.81 -0.10 2.73
N ILE A 65 3.74 0.60 2.06
CA ILE A 65 5.16 0.65 2.42
C ILE A 65 5.55 2.10 2.73
N ASN A 66 6.12 2.29 3.92
CA ASN A 66 6.80 3.52 4.33
C ASN A 66 8.09 3.15 5.06
N SER A 67 9.16 2.92 4.29
CA SER A 67 10.42 2.42 4.81
C SER A 67 11.63 3.06 4.11
N PRO A 68 12.60 3.61 4.86
CA PRO A 68 13.87 4.05 4.32
C PRO A 68 14.80 2.89 3.93
N GLY A 69 14.37 1.63 4.12
CA GLY A 69 15.15 0.44 3.87
C GLY A 69 15.84 -0.10 5.12
N GLY A 70 16.94 -0.84 4.92
CA GLY A 70 17.73 -1.44 5.98
C GLY A 70 18.32 -2.80 5.59
N SER A 71 18.19 -3.80 6.45
CA SER A 71 18.77 -5.13 6.30
C SER A 71 18.35 -5.79 4.98
N PRO A 72 19.31 -6.11 4.08
CA PRO A 72 19.01 -6.75 2.81
C PRO A 72 18.45 -8.16 3.00
N VAL A 73 18.91 -8.88 4.04
CA VAL A 73 18.44 -10.23 4.37
C VAL A 73 16.97 -10.20 4.78
N GLN A 74 16.59 -9.33 5.72
CA GLN A 74 15.19 -9.22 6.15
C GLN A 74 14.28 -8.75 5.02
N SER A 75 14.75 -7.80 4.21
CA SER A 75 14.03 -7.33 3.03
C SER A 75 13.76 -8.48 2.05
N ARG A 76 14.76 -9.34 1.80
CA ARG A 76 14.62 -10.50 0.90
C ARG A 76 13.67 -11.55 1.46
N LEU A 77 13.73 -11.80 2.76
CA LEU A 77 12.82 -12.71 3.46
C LEU A 77 11.37 -12.25 3.34
N ILE A 78 11.10 -10.96 3.60
CA ILE A 78 9.75 -10.38 3.46
C ILE A 78 9.27 -10.48 2.02
N PHE A 79 10.11 -10.13 1.05
CA PHE A 79 9.79 -10.30 -0.38
C PHE A 79 9.41 -11.76 -0.71
N THR A 80 10.22 -12.74 -0.26
CA THR A 80 9.95 -14.16 -0.50
C THR A 80 8.60 -14.55 0.06
N ARG A 81 8.31 -14.14 1.30
CA ARG A 81 7.07 -14.47 1.99
C ARG A 81 5.84 -13.93 1.27
N ILE A 82 5.89 -12.70 0.76
CA ILE A 82 4.81 -12.12 -0.05
C ILE A 82 4.57 -12.96 -1.30
N ARG A 83 5.64 -13.34 -2.02
CA ARG A 83 5.51 -14.16 -3.24
C ARG A 83 5.03 -15.57 -2.96
N GLU A 84 5.42 -16.18 -1.85
CA GLU A 84 4.89 -17.47 -1.41
C GLU A 84 3.38 -17.40 -1.15
N LEU A 85 2.93 -16.44 -0.34
CA LEU A 85 1.50 -16.25 -0.05
C LEU A 85 0.70 -15.93 -1.31
N THR A 86 1.29 -15.18 -2.24
CA THR A 86 0.69 -14.90 -3.56
C THR A 86 0.48 -16.18 -4.36
N ARG A 87 1.47 -17.08 -4.41
CA ARG A 87 1.34 -18.37 -5.09
C ARG A 87 0.34 -19.29 -4.40
N GLU A 88 0.39 -19.37 -3.07
CA GLU A 88 -0.48 -20.25 -2.27
C GLU A 88 -1.95 -19.84 -2.32
N LYS A 89 -2.23 -18.53 -2.33
CA LYS A 89 -3.60 -18.00 -2.25
C LYS A 89 -4.14 -17.48 -3.57
N GLN A 90 -3.30 -17.38 -4.60
CA GLN A 90 -3.64 -16.89 -5.93
C GLN A 90 -4.34 -15.52 -5.90
N LYS A 91 -3.82 -14.59 -5.09
CA LYS A 91 -4.36 -13.24 -4.93
C LYS A 91 -3.44 -12.22 -5.58
N LYS A 92 -4.00 -11.17 -6.16
CA LYS A 92 -3.22 -10.02 -6.62
C LYS A 92 -2.65 -9.25 -5.43
N VAL A 93 -1.44 -8.75 -5.57
CA VAL A 93 -0.79 -7.88 -4.57
C VAL A 93 -0.63 -6.49 -5.14
N LEU A 94 -1.31 -5.53 -4.53
CA LEU A 94 -1.19 -4.11 -4.85
C LEU A 94 -0.29 -3.47 -3.81
N VAL A 95 0.82 -2.88 -4.23
CA VAL A 95 1.74 -2.18 -3.33
C VAL A 95 1.52 -0.69 -3.47
N PHE A 96 1.33 -0.01 -2.35
CA PHE A 96 1.25 1.43 -2.23
C PHE A 96 2.49 1.92 -1.51
N VAL A 97 3.22 2.84 -2.13
CA VAL A 97 4.29 3.56 -1.46
C VAL A 97 3.70 4.84 -0.87
N GLU A 98 3.88 5.03 0.43
CA GLU A 98 3.56 6.29 1.11
C GLU A 98 4.71 7.29 0.83
N ASP A 99 5.44 7.73 1.86
CA ASP A 99 6.50 8.73 1.67
C ASP A 99 7.77 8.16 1.04
N VAL A 100 8.18 6.96 1.49
CA VAL A 100 9.46 6.36 1.08
C VAL A 100 9.37 4.84 0.96
N ALA A 101 9.93 4.31 -0.11
CA ALA A 101 10.26 2.90 -0.28
C ALA A 101 11.67 2.82 -0.86
N ALA A 102 12.67 3.00 -0.01
CA ALA A 102 14.06 3.07 -0.43
C ALA A 102 14.83 1.78 -0.16
N SER A 103 15.83 1.47 -1.00
CA SER A 103 16.75 0.33 -0.83
C SER A 103 16.00 -1.00 -0.56
N GLY A 104 16.03 -1.53 0.67
CA GLY A 104 15.27 -2.71 1.08
C GLY A 104 13.75 -2.57 0.97
N GLY A 105 13.20 -1.36 1.20
CA GLY A 105 11.78 -1.06 1.02
C GLY A 105 11.35 -1.16 -0.43
N TYR A 106 12.19 -0.67 -1.36
CA TYR A 106 11.97 -0.86 -2.80
C TYR A 106 11.99 -2.33 -3.18
N MET A 107 12.94 -3.11 -2.62
CA MET A 107 13.00 -4.55 -2.88
C MET A 107 11.72 -5.26 -2.42
N ILE A 108 11.14 -4.89 -1.28
CA ILE A 108 9.85 -5.44 -0.85
C ILE A 108 8.73 -5.03 -1.81
N ALA A 109 8.73 -3.77 -2.28
CA ALA A 109 7.71 -3.27 -3.21
C ALA A 109 7.66 -4.09 -4.51
N LEU A 110 8.81 -4.56 -5.00
CA LEU A 110 8.91 -5.43 -6.17
C LEU A 110 8.25 -6.80 -6.01
N ALA A 111 7.83 -7.20 -4.79
CA ALA A 111 7.04 -8.41 -4.60
C ALA A 111 5.60 -8.27 -5.10
N GLY A 112 5.10 -7.03 -5.20
CA GLY A 112 3.77 -6.69 -5.69
C GLY A 112 3.62 -6.95 -7.19
N ASP A 113 2.38 -7.16 -7.62
CA ASP A 113 2.04 -7.25 -9.03
C ASP A 113 1.87 -5.85 -9.66
N GLU A 114 1.42 -4.87 -8.86
CA GLU A 114 1.36 -3.46 -9.23
C GLU A 114 1.93 -2.60 -8.09
N ILE A 115 2.75 -1.59 -8.44
CA ILE A 115 3.31 -0.62 -7.50
C ILE A 115 2.71 0.75 -7.84
N ILE A 116 2.07 1.36 -6.84
CA ILE A 116 1.41 2.65 -6.91
C ILE A 116 2.14 3.57 -5.95
N ALA A 117 2.60 4.72 -6.43
CA ALA A 117 3.33 5.70 -5.65
C ALA A 117 2.89 7.09 -6.05
N ASP A 118 2.96 8.03 -5.11
CA ASP A 118 2.82 9.44 -5.45
C ASP A 118 4.05 9.92 -6.23
N ALA A 119 3.89 10.96 -7.06
CA ALA A 119 5.00 11.55 -7.80
C ALA A 119 6.11 12.10 -6.88
N THR A 120 5.76 12.43 -5.64
CA THR A 120 6.68 12.94 -4.61
C THR A 120 7.27 11.84 -3.72
N SER A 121 6.79 10.59 -3.82
CA SER A 121 7.32 9.45 -3.05
C SER A 121 8.76 9.13 -3.44
N ILE A 122 9.61 8.87 -2.44
CA ILE A 122 11.00 8.45 -2.67
C ILE A 122 11.04 6.94 -2.88
N VAL A 123 11.15 6.49 -4.13
CA VAL A 123 11.20 5.07 -4.49
C VAL A 123 12.56 4.70 -5.07
N GLY A 124 13.18 3.62 -4.56
CA GLY A 124 14.47 3.13 -5.07
C GLY A 124 15.69 3.59 -4.26
N ASP A 125 16.86 3.68 -4.88
CA ASP A 125 18.06 4.19 -4.21
C ASP A 125 18.08 5.74 -4.31
N PRO A 126 18.13 6.50 -3.19
CA PRO A 126 18.28 7.96 -3.25
C PRO A 126 19.50 8.40 -4.08
N ARG A 127 20.52 7.55 -4.27
CA ARG A 127 21.70 7.84 -5.12
C ARG A 127 21.45 7.75 -6.63
N SER A 128 20.32 7.22 -7.10
CA SER A 128 20.05 7.01 -8.53
C SER A 128 19.00 7.95 -9.13
N PHE A 129 18.73 9.11 -8.52
CA PHE A 129 17.97 10.18 -9.16
C PHE A 129 18.89 11.10 -9.99
N PRO A 130 19.10 10.89 -11.30
CA PRO A 130 19.17 12.01 -12.21
C PRO A 130 17.74 12.50 -12.48
N ALA A 131 17.54 13.82 -12.48
CA ALA A 131 16.27 14.43 -12.85
C ALA A 131 15.83 13.91 -14.24
N GLY A 132 14.74 13.15 -14.29
CA GLY A 132 14.06 12.78 -15.53
C GLY A 132 14.27 11.33 -15.99
N LYS A 133 13.14 10.62 -16.12
CA LYS A 133 12.91 9.30 -16.76
C LYS A 133 13.01 8.07 -15.85
N GLY A 134 11.91 7.76 -15.16
CA GLY A 134 11.65 6.46 -14.53
C GLY A 134 10.63 5.63 -15.33
N LYS A 135 10.96 4.37 -15.62
CA LYS A 135 10.05 3.39 -16.23
C LYS A 135 8.82 3.14 -15.34
N GLY A 136 7.63 3.15 -15.93
CA GLY A 136 6.47 2.36 -15.49
C GLY A 136 5.77 2.75 -14.18
N TYR A 137 5.92 3.99 -13.68
CA TYR A 137 5.07 4.49 -12.59
C TYR A 137 3.70 4.88 -13.17
N ARG A 138 2.64 4.18 -12.77
CA ARG A 138 1.28 4.67 -13.01
C ARG A 138 0.91 5.60 -11.86
N VAL A 139 1.10 6.89 -12.09
CA VAL A 139 0.46 7.92 -11.28
C VAL A 139 -1.05 7.72 -11.44
N PRO A 140 -1.82 7.52 -10.36
CA PRO A 140 -3.28 7.60 -10.47
C PRO A 140 -3.59 9.01 -10.94
N GLU A 141 -4.21 9.15 -12.12
CA GLU A 141 -4.65 10.47 -12.57
C GLU A 141 -5.57 11.05 -11.50
N GLU A 142 -5.16 12.18 -10.92
CA GLU A 142 -6.03 13.00 -10.10
C GLU A 142 -7.27 13.28 -10.95
N PRO A 143 -8.50 12.91 -10.52
CA PRO A 143 -9.67 13.23 -11.29
C PRO A 143 -9.71 14.75 -11.37
N ALA A 144 -9.39 15.29 -12.56
CA ALA A 144 -9.39 16.71 -12.86
C ALA A 144 -10.62 17.30 -12.17
N ALA A 145 -10.38 18.24 -11.25
CA ALA A 145 -11.42 18.88 -10.45
C ALA A 145 -12.55 19.29 -11.42
N ARG A 146 -13.61 18.47 -11.45
CA ARG A 146 -14.82 18.83 -12.18
C ARG A 146 -15.34 20.01 -11.40
N ASN A 147 -15.14 21.21 -11.94
CA ASN A 147 -15.92 22.37 -11.55
C ASN A 147 -17.38 21.92 -11.51
N PRO A 148 -18.03 21.88 -10.34
CA PRO A 148 -19.46 21.60 -10.31
C PRO A 148 -20.15 22.73 -11.09
N PRO A 149 -20.96 22.43 -12.11
CA PRO A 149 -21.73 23.46 -12.78
C PRO A 149 -22.78 23.97 -11.79
N GLY A 150 -22.67 25.24 -11.42
CA GLY A 150 -23.71 25.97 -10.71
C GLY A 150 -23.55 26.03 -9.19
N LEU A 151 -22.67 26.90 -8.71
CA LEU A 151 -22.91 27.58 -7.44
C LEU A 151 -22.59 29.07 -7.62
N HIS A 152 -23.62 29.86 -7.89
CA HIS A 152 -23.55 31.31 -7.80
C HIS A 152 -23.29 31.68 -6.34
N LEU A 153 -22.13 32.30 -6.07
CA LEU A 153 -21.90 33.03 -4.83
C LEU A 153 -21.72 34.52 -5.16
N HIS A 154 -22.68 35.30 -4.68
CA HIS A 154 -22.67 36.75 -4.64
C HIS A 154 -21.65 37.26 -3.61
N GLY A 155 -20.95 38.35 -3.95
CA GLY A 155 -20.14 39.17 -3.02
C GLY A 155 -18.70 38.63 -2.82
N ALA A 156 -17.64 39.42 -2.85
CA ALA A 156 -17.48 40.87 -2.83
C ALA A 156 -16.16 41.22 -3.53
N ARG A 157 -16.17 42.32 -4.29
CA ARG A 157 -14.95 43.04 -4.69
C ARG A 157 -14.35 43.72 -3.46
N ALA A 158 -13.08 43.48 -3.19
CA ALA A 158 -12.19 44.42 -2.48
C ALA A 158 -10.81 44.26 -3.14
N SER A 159 -10.51 45.10 -4.13
CA SER A 159 -9.74 46.34 -3.99
C SER A 159 -8.22 46.09 -3.97
N ARG A 160 -7.65 46.43 -5.13
CA ARG A 160 -6.27 46.80 -5.45
C ARG A 160 -5.43 47.27 -4.27
N ARG A 161 -4.17 46.82 -4.25
CA ARG A 161 -3.02 47.71 -4.50
C ARG A 161 -2.08 47.03 -5.47
#